data_AF-A0A6J5D957-F1
#
_entry.id   AF-A0A6J5D957-F1
#
_cell.length_a   1.000
_cell.length_b   1.000
_cell.length_c   1.000
_cell.angle_alpha   90.00
_cell.angle_beta   90.00
_cell.angle_gamma   90.00
#
_symmetry.space_group_name_H-M   'P 1'
#
loop_
_entity.id
_entity.type
_entity.pdbx_description
1 polymer ?
#
loop_
_entity_poly.entity_id
_entity_poly.type
_entity_poly.pdbx_seq_one_letter_code
_entity_poly.pdbx_strand_id
1 'polypeptide(L)'
;MLGELKESYGGVFEIFGRYWSAYGGWKAVFFSPYFHGAIVLTAVLAHAWVKQPWWSVTIAVLPTLVGFAIGAYSIVLGFGDDRFRDIIMERDEDGPSPYVEISASFAHFIVVQLLALIVAFVANGLDFPLDEKEGIGAFIYSVVGSVEFVHDYVAPVGYFFGYLLFMYAITTALATAMAIFRLTTLAEREKPAASPAASDDSPPAGN
;
A
#
# COMPACT_ATOMS: atom_id res chain seq x y z
N MET A 1 -19.43 -11.67 25.88
CA MET A 1 -19.48 -12.10 24.47
C MET A 1 -19.92 -11.00 23.49
N LEU A 2 -21.20 -10.61 23.38
CA LEU A 2 -21.61 -9.58 22.39
C LEU A 2 -21.03 -8.18 22.67
N GLY A 3 -20.86 -7.80 23.94
CA GLY A 3 -20.22 -6.54 24.34
C GLY A 3 -18.72 -6.49 24.00
N GLU A 4 -17.98 -7.57 24.33
CA GLU A 4 -16.56 -7.71 24.03
C GLU A 4 -16.30 -7.77 22.51
N LEU A 5 -17.20 -8.40 21.74
CA LEU A 5 -17.16 -8.35 20.28
C LEU A 5 -17.28 -6.91 19.77
N LYS A 6 -18.29 -6.16 20.25
CA LYS A 6 -18.50 -4.77 19.83
C LYS A 6 -17.31 -3.87 20.14
N GLU A 7 -16.72 -4.03 21.32
CA GLU A 7 -15.54 -3.28 21.75
C GLU A 7 -14.30 -3.61 20.89
N SER A 8 -14.08 -4.89 20.60
CA SER A 8 -13.00 -5.35 19.71
C SER A 8 -13.11 -4.78 18.30
N TYR A 9 -14.31 -4.83 17.69
CA TYR A 9 -14.52 -4.21 16.37
C TYR A 9 -14.42 -2.68 16.40
N GLY A 10 -14.85 -2.05 17.50
CA GLY A 10 -14.74 -0.60 17.69
C GLY A 10 -13.30 -0.10 17.58
N GLY A 11 -12.37 -0.75 18.30
CA GLY A 11 -10.95 -0.41 18.24
C GLY A 11 -10.33 -0.60 16.85
N VAL A 12 -10.76 -1.62 16.10
CA VAL A 12 -10.32 -1.83 14.71
C VAL A 12 -10.74 -0.66 13.83
N PHE A 13 -12.01 -0.25 13.87
CA PHE A 13 -12.50 0.87 13.05
C PHE A 13 -11.79 2.18 13.39
N GLU A 14 -11.50 2.43 14.67
CA GLU A 14 -10.77 3.63 15.11
C GLU A 14 -9.34 3.66 14.53
N ILE A 15 -8.61 2.54 14.61
CA ILE A 15 -7.25 2.43 14.08
C ILE A 15 -7.24 2.63 12.57
N PHE A 16 -8.15 1.97 11.84
CA PHE A 16 -8.27 2.14 10.39
C PHE A 16 -8.67 3.57 10.01
N GLY A 17 -9.54 4.22 10.80
CA GLY A 17 -9.91 5.62 10.62
C GLY A 17 -8.72 6.56 10.79
N ARG A 18 -7.91 6.36 11.84
CA ARG A 18 -6.69 7.13 12.09
C ARG A 18 -5.66 6.94 10.97
N TYR A 19 -5.43 5.70 10.53
CA TYR A 19 -4.58 5.39 9.38
C TYR A 19 -5.05 6.14 8.13
N TRP A 20 -6.35 6.03 7.81
CA TRP A 20 -6.91 6.59 6.59
C TRP A 20 -6.83 8.13 6.57
N SER A 21 -7.08 8.75 7.72
CA SER A 21 -6.93 10.20 7.90
C SER A 21 -5.46 10.62 7.72
N ALA A 22 -4.52 9.92 8.37
CA ALA A 22 -3.09 10.21 8.27
C ALA A 22 -2.51 10.02 6.85
N TYR A 23 -3.07 9.07 6.07
CA TYR A 23 -2.68 8.86 4.67
C TYR A 23 -3.19 9.96 3.72
N GLY A 24 -4.24 10.71 4.10
CA GLY A 24 -4.88 11.72 3.25
C GLY A 24 -6.15 11.23 2.51
N GLY A 25 -6.64 10.05 2.89
CA GLY A 25 -7.93 9.50 2.45
C GLY A 25 -8.07 9.27 0.93
N TRP A 26 -9.31 9.31 0.45
CA TRP A 26 -9.63 9.06 -0.98
C TRP A 26 -9.00 10.10 -1.91
N LYS A 27 -8.83 11.33 -1.44
CA LYS A 27 -8.19 12.38 -2.23
C LYS A 27 -6.73 12.00 -2.51
N ALA A 28 -6.00 11.50 -1.51
CA ALA A 28 -4.64 11.02 -1.70
C ALA A 28 -4.59 9.85 -2.70
N VAL A 29 -5.53 8.91 -2.64
CA VAL A 29 -5.59 7.79 -3.61
C VAL A 29 -5.81 8.31 -5.03
N PHE A 30 -6.96 8.93 -5.29
CA PHE A 30 -7.38 9.24 -6.67
C PHE A 30 -6.56 10.34 -7.33
N PHE A 31 -6.00 11.28 -6.56
CA PHE A 31 -5.17 12.35 -7.12
C PHE A 31 -3.66 12.07 -7.03
N SER A 32 -3.24 10.91 -6.55
CA SER A 32 -1.82 10.56 -6.54
C SER A 32 -1.28 10.30 -7.95
N PRO A 33 -0.02 10.68 -8.23
CA PRO A 33 0.64 10.27 -9.47
C PRO A 33 0.76 8.74 -9.59
N TYR A 34 0.79 8.02 -8.45
CA TYR A 34 0.86 6.57 -8.39
C TYR A 34 -0.42 5.90 -8.91
N PHE A 35 -1.60 6.37 -8.48
CA PHE A 35 -2.87 5.86 -8.98
C PHE A 35 -3.07 6.16 -10.47
N HIS A 36 -2.74 7.38 -10.92
CA HIS A 36 -2.77 7.70 -12.35
C HIS A 36 -1.81 6.81 -13.15
N GLY A 37 -0.60 6.57 -12.62
CA GLY A 37 0.35 5.62 -13.21
C GLY A 37 -0.21 4.22 -13.30
N ALA A 38 -0.91 3.75 -12.26
CA ALA A 38 -1.57 2.45 -12.25
C ALA A 38 -2.66 2.35 -13.35
N ILE A 39 -3.48 3.39 -13.54
CA ILE A 39 -4.46 3.43 -14.63
C ILE A 39 -3.78 3.32 -15.99
N VAL A 40 -2.72 4.10 -16.22
CA VAL A 40 -1.98 4.07 -17.49
C VAL A 40 -1.37 2.69 -17.73
N LEU A 41 -0.74 2.09 -16.71
CA LEU A 41 -0.17 0.75 -16.80
C LEU A 41 -1.25 -0.30 -17.10
N THR A 42 -2.39 -0.24 -16.42
CA THR A 42 -3.53 -1.14 -16.69
C THR A 42 -4.04 -0.99 -18.12
N ALA A 43 -4.17 0.23 -18.63
CA ALA A 43 -4.62 0.46 -20.00
C ALA A 43 -3.61 -0.07 -21.04
N VAL A 44 -2.32 0.21 -20.85
CA VAL A 44 -1.25 -0.25 -21.75
C VAL A 44 -1.13 -1.78 -21.73
N LEU A 45 -1.33 -2.39 -20.57
CA LEU A 45 -1.22 -3.84 -20.38
C LEU A 45 -2.57 -4.57 -20.57
N ALA A 46 -3.53 -3.96 -21.30
CA ALA A 46 -4.82 -4.56 -21.64
C ALA A 46 -4.71 -6.01 -22.12
N HIS A 47 -3.75 -6.28 -23.01
CA HIS A 47 -3.55 -7.63 -23.53
C HIS A 47 -3.22 -8.65 -22.43
N ALA A 48 -2.42 -8.25 -21.42
CA ALA A 48 -1.99 -9.15 -20.36
C ALA A 48 -3.16 -9.57 -19.46
N TRP A 49 -4.06 -8.67 -19.09
CA TRP A 49 -5.16 -9.01 -18.18
C TRP A 49 -6.45 -9.46 -18.86
N VAL A 50 -6.63 -9.17 -20.14
CA VAL A 50 -7.77 -9.68 -20.92
C VAL A 50 -7.53 -11.13 -21.38
N LYS A 51 -6.29 -11.50 -21.72
CA LYS A 51 -5.99 -12.78 -22.37
C LYS A 51 -5.25 -13.79 -21.49
N GLN A 52 -4.72 -13.37 -20.36
CA GLN A 52 -3.93 -14.24 -19.49
C GLN A 52 -4.50 -14.24 -18.07
N PRO A 53 -4.28 -15.32 -17.30
CA PRO A 53 -4.70 -15.41 -15.90
C PRO A 53 -3.86 -14.47 -15.03
N TRP A 54 -4.20 -13.18 -15.04
CA TRP A 54 -3.44 -12.14 -14.37
C TRP A 54 -3.30 -12.38 -12.86
N TRP A 55 -4.29 -13.05 -12.25
CA TRP A 55 -4.26 -13.44 -10.84
C TRP A 55 -3.06 -14.31 -10.49
N SER A 56 -2.60 -15.18 -11.40
CA SER A 56 -1.46 -16.06 -11.16
C SER A 56 -0.17 -15.25 -10.98
N VAL A 57 -0.01 -14.18 -11.77
CA VAL A 57 1.13 -13.26 -11.64
C VAL A 57 1.02 -12.48 -10.34
N THR A 58 -0.17 -11.99 -10.00
CA THR A 58 -0.42 -11.27 -8.74
C THR A 58 -0.07 -12.12 -7.52
N ILE A 59 -0.55 -13.37 -7.47
CA ILE A 59 -0.29 -14.32 -6.38
C ILE A 59 1.20 -14.65 -6.27
N ALA A 60 1.93 -14.70 -7.39
CA ALA A 60 3.36 -14.97 -7.40
C ALA A 60 4.22 -13.78 -6.92
N VAL A 61 3.81 -12.54 -7.23
CA VAL A 61 4.65 -11.35 -7.02
C VAL A 61 4.38 -10.63 -5.70
N LEU A 62 3.11 -10.46 -5.32
CA LEU A 62 2.74 -9.60 -4.18
C LEU A 62 3.26 -10.11 -2.82
N PRO A 63 3.22 -11.41 -2.48
CA PRO A 63 3.71 -11.88 -1.18
C PRO A 63 5.18 -11.51 -0.92
N THR A 64 6.01 -11.59 -1.95
CA THR A 64 7.42 -11.21 -1.89
C THR A 64 7.58 -9.71 -1.67
N LEU A 65 6.82 -8.87 -2.38
CA LEU A 65 6.85 -7.41 -2.21
C LEU A 65 6.42 -6.98 -0.79
N VAL A 66 5.34 -7.59 -0.26
CA VAL A 66 4.89 -7.33 1.11
C VAL A 66 5.96 -7.74 2.13
N GLY A 67 6.55 -8.93 1.96
CA GLY A 67 7.62 -9.42 2.84
C GLY A 67 8.84 -8.50 2.86
N PHE A 68 9.32 -8.07 1.68
CA PHE A 68 10.44 -7.14 1.59
C PHE A 68 10.13 -5.78 2.19
N ALA A 69 8.94 -5.25 1.99
CA ALA A 69 8.55 -3.95 2.54
C ALA A 69 8.41 -3.96 4.07
N ILE A 70 7.85 -5.03 4.66
CA ILE A 70 7.82 -5.19 6.12
C ILE A 70 9.25 -5.31 6.67
N GLY A 71 10.12 -6.06 5.98
CA GLY A 71 11.54 -6.13 6.33
C GLY A 71 12.24 -4.76 6.28
N ALA A 72 12.07 -4.01 5.20
CA ALA A 72 12.61 -2.67 5.04
C ALA A 72 12.07 -1.70 6.12
N TYR A 73 10.77 -1.77 6.42
CA TYR A 73 10.16 -0.96 7.49
C TYR A 73 10.74 -1.28 8.86
N SER A 74 10.95 -2.57 9.15
CA SER A 74 11.51 -3.04 10.42
C SER A 74 12.95 -2.56 10.60
N ILE A 75 13.72 -2.51 9.51
CA ILE A 75 15.06 -1.91 9.49
C ILE A 75 14.97 -0.41 9.78
N VAL A 76 14.12 0.33 9.07
CA VAL A 76 13.99 1.79 9.27
C VAL A 76 13.58 2.14 10.71
N LEU A 77 12.66 1.40 11.31
CA LEU A 77 12.25 1.61 12.70
C LEU A 77 13.30 1.15 13.72
N GLY A 78 13.99 0.04 13.41
CA GLY A 78 14.97 -0.59 14.30
C GLY A 78 16.30 0.16 14.37
N PHE A 79 16.74 0.75 13.26
CA PHE A 79 18.04 1.42 13.13
C PHE A 79 18.01 2.94 13.36
N GLY A 80 16.86 3.53 13.72
CA GLY A 80 16.80 4.94 14.09
C GLY A 80 17.57 5.21 15.38
N ASP A 81 18.52 6.14 15.37
CA ASP A 81 19.11 6.68 16.59
C ASP A 81 18.07 7.54 17.34
N ASP A 82 18.31 7.81 18.62
CA ASP A 82 17.34 8.54 19.46
C ASP A 82 17.03 9.94 18.89
N ARG A 83 18.02 10.54 18.21
CA ARG A 83 17.86 11.82 17.52
C ARG A 83 16.97 11.74 16.28
N PHE A 84 17.13 10.71 15.44
CA PHE A 84 16.26 10.45 14.30
C PHE A 84 14.83 10.24 14.79
N ARG A 85 14.65 9.55 15.92
CA ARG A 85 13.34 9.38 16.56
C ARG A 85 12.76 10.73 17.01
N ASP A 86 13.55 11.60 17.63
CA ASP A 86 13.08 12.92 18.07
C ASP A 86 12.61 13.79 16.90
N ILE A 87 13.39 13.86 15.82
CA ILE A 87 13.08 14.65 14.61
C ILE A 87 11.77 14.18 13.95
N ILE A 88 11.58 12.87 13.80
CA ILE A 88 10.40 12.33 13.09
C ILE A 88 9.14 12.31 13.96
N MET A 89 9.30 12.39 15.29
CA MET A 89 8.21 12.51 16.25
C MET A 89 7.74 13.94 16.45
N GLU A 90 8.55 14.93 16.07
CA GLU A 90 8.17 16.33 16.11
C GLU A 90 6.95 16.57 15.21
N ARG A 91 5.93 17.19 15.80
CA ARG A 91 4.63 17.37 15.18
C ARG A 91 4.50 18.83 14.77
N ASP A 92 4.24 19.08 13.50
CA ASP A 92 3.87 20.41 13.03
C ASP A 92 2.46 20.77 13.56
N GLU A 93 2.21 22.04 13.88
CA GLU A 93 1.10 22.48 14.75
C GLU A 93 -0.29 21.97 14.32
N ASP A 94 -0.49 21.66 13.03
CA ASP A 94 -1.78 21.21 12.46
C ASP A 94 -1.75 19.84 11.74
N GLY A 95 -0.62 19.10 11.79
CA GLY A 95 -0.41 17.90 10.96
C GLY A 95 -0.14 16.59 11.74
N PRO A 96 -0.22 15.42 11.10
CA PRO A 96 0.44 14.22 11.61
C PRO A 96 1.96 14.43 11.58
N SER A 97 2.70 13.84 12.54
CA SER A 97 4.16 13.89 12.50
C SER A 97 4.70 13.12 11.28
N PRO A 98 5.91 13.43 10.79
CA PRO A 98 6.55 12.71 9.69
C PRO A 98 6.58 11.19 9.91
N TYR A 99 6.76 10.77 11.16
CA TYR A 99 6.65 9.37 11.57
C TYR A 99 5.29 8.77 11.22
N VAL A 100 4.19 9.43 11.63
CA VAL A 100 2.83 8.94 11.40
C VAL A 100 2.49 8.91 9.92
N GLU A 101 2.94 9.89 9.14
CA GLU A 101 2.73 9.94 7.69
C GLU A 101 3.37 8.73 6.98
N ILE A 102 4.56 8.34 7.41
CA ILE A 102 5.28 7.20 6.84
C ILE A 102 4.68 5.88 7.30
N SER A 103 4.36 5.77 8.59
CA SER A 103 3.61 4.62 9.10
C SER A 103 2.30 4.44 8.33
N ALA A 104 1.58 5.52 8.03
CA ALA A 104 0.35 5.48 7.24
C ALA A 104 0.60 5.09 5.78
N SER A 105 1.69 5.56 5.16
CA SER A 105 2.09 5.16 3.80
C SER A 105 2.44 3.67 3.71
N PHE A 106 3.20 3.15 4.69
CA PHE A 106 3.48 1.72 4.80
C PHE A 106 2.22 0.89 5.03
N ALA A 107 1.36 1.32 5.97
CA ALA A 107 0.09 0.66 6.22
C ALA A 107 -0.78 0.64 4.95
N HIS A 108 -0.86 1.75 4.21
CA HIS A 108 -1.58 1.82 2.94
C HIS A 108 -1.04 0.81 1.94
N PHE A 109 0.28 0.80 1.74
CA PHE A 109 0.95 -0.14 0.86
C PHE A 109 0.61 -1.60 1.23
N ILE A 110 0.74 -1.99 2.51
CA ILE A 110 0.44 -3.35 2.97
C ILE A 110 -1.04 -3.69 2.74
N VAL A 111 -1.96 -2.79 3.12
CA VAL A 111 -3.41 -3.02 2.97
C VAL A 111 -3.78 -3.20 1.50
N VAL A 112 -3.29 -2.33 0.61
CA VAL A 112 -3.58 -2.42 -0.83
C VAL A 112 -3.01 -3.71 -1.43
N GLN A 113 -1.80 -4.11 -1.03
CA GLN A 113 -1.19 -5.36 -1.45
C GLN A 113 -2.00 -6.59 -1.02
N LEU A 114 -2.44 -6.63 0.24
CA LEU A 114 -3.28 -7.72 0.75
C LEU A 114 -4.63 -7.75 0.05
N LEU A 115 -5.26 -6.59 -0.19
CA LEU A 115 -6.51 -6.51 -0.95
C LEU A 115 -6.33 -7.03 -2.38
N ALA A 116 -5.27 -6.62 -3.07
CA ALA A 116 -4.96 -7.11 -4.42
C ALA A 116 -4.75 -8.63 -4.44
N LEU A 117 -4.08 -9.17 -3.43
CA LEU A 117 -3.86 -10.61 -3.28
C LEU A 117 -5.17 -11.37 -3.02
N ILE A 118 -6.04 -10.86 -2.15
CA ILE A 118 -7.37 -11.44 -1.89
C ILE A 118 -8.20 -11.44 -3.18
N VAL A 119 -8.23 -10.33 -3.91
CA VAL A 119 -8.97 -10.24 -5.19
C VAL A 119 -8.40 -11.22 -6.21
N ALA A 120 -7.08 -11.41 -6.26
CA ALA A 120 -6.47 -12.40 -7.13
C ALA A 120 -6.82 -13.85 -6.73
N PHE A 121 -6.85 -14.18 -5.44
CA PHE A 121 -7.31 -15.50 -4.99
C PHE A 121 -8.79 -15.74 -5.32
N VAL A 122 -9.64 -14.72 -5.13
CA VAL A 122 -11.05 -14.80 -5.51
C VAL A 122 -11.18 -15.01 -7.02
N ALA A 123 -10.45 -14.23 -7.84
CA ALA A 123 -10.46 -14.39 -9.29
C ALA A 123 -9.98 -15.79 -9.71
N ASN A 124 -8.92 -16.31 -9.09
CA ASN A 124 -8.43 -17.65 -9.34
C ASN A 124 -9.44 -18.74 -8.95
N GLY A 125 -10.13 -18.57 -7.82
CA GLY A 125 -11.17 -19.50 -7.37
C GLY A 125 -12.47 -19.43 -8.19
N LEU A 126 -12.73 -18.31 -8.84
CA LEU A 126 -13.88 -18.11 -9.73
C LEU A 126 -13.59 -18.49 -11.20
N ASP A 127 -12.36 -18.88 -11.52
CA ASP A 127 -11.96 -19.36 -12.85
C ASP A 127 -12.34 -20.85 -13.02
N PHE A 128 -13.65 -21.12 -13.08
CA PHE A 128 -14.20 -22.45 -13.35
C PHE A 128 -15.18 -22.39 -14.53
N PRO A 129 -15.29 -23.47 -15.33
CA PRO A 129 -16.25 -23.51 -16.43
C PRO A 129 -17.68 -23.43 -15.88
N LEU A 130 -18.49 -22.53 -16.43
CA LEU A 130 -19.91 -22.42 -16.10
C LEU A 130 -20.72 -23.36 -17.00
N ASP A 131 -21.56 -24.21 -16.38
CA ASP A 131 -22.49 -25.10 -17.07
C ASP A 131 -23.91 -24.52 -17.00
N GLU A 132 -24.62 -24.50 -18.12
CA GLU A 132 -26.01 -24.02 -18.23
C GLU A 132 -27.02 -24.90 -17.45
N LYS A 133 -26.64 -26.15 -17.13
CA LYS A 133 -27.55 -27.15 -16.57
C LYS A 133 -27.35 -27.39 -15.07
N GLU A 134 -26.21 -27.00 -14.51
CA GLU A 134 -25.89 -27.27 -13.10
C GLU A 134 -25.26 -26.07 -12.37
N GLY A 135 -25.37 -26.08 -11.04
CA GLY A 135 -24.71 -25.12 -10.14
C GLY A 135 -25.13 -23.65 -10.35
N ILE A 136 -24.16 -22.75 -10.18
CA ILE A 136 -24.36 -21.30 -10.31
C ILE A 136 -24.65 -20.93 -11.77
N GLY A 137 -24.12 -21.68 -12.75
CA GLY A 137 -24.36 -21.45 -14.18
C GLY A 137 -25.84 -21.63 -14.56
N ALA A 138 -26.51 -22.66 -14.05
CA ALA A 138 -27.95 -22.84 -14.23
C ALA A 138 -28.80 -21.70 -13.63
N PHE A 139 -28.40 -21.18 -12.47
CA PHE A 139 -29.05 -20.02 -11.87
C PHE A 139 -28.89 -18.78 -12.74
N ILE A 140 -27.67 -18.50 -13.22
CA ILE A 140 -27.40 -17.35 -14.11
C ILE A 140 -28.18 -17.47 -15.42
N TYR A 141 -28.18 -18.66 -16.04
CA TYR A 141 -28.96 -18.93 -17.23
C TYR A 141 -30.46 -18.70 -17.01
N SER A 142 -31.00 -19.09 -15.85
CA SER A 142 -32.43 -18.89 -15.54
C SER A 142 -32.85 -17.42 -15.39
N VAL A 143 -31.92 -16.54 -15.00
CA VAL A 143 -32.19 -15.10 -14.77
C VAL A 143 -31.86 -14.27 -16.01
N VAL A 144 -30.74 -14.57 -16.68
CA VAL A 144 -30.16 -13.73 -17.75
C VAL A 144 -30.36 -14.36 -19.14
N GLY A 145 -30.65 -15.66 -19.23
CA GLY A 145 -30.87 -16.38 -20.48
C GLY A 145 -29.59 -16.75 -21.25
N SER A 146 -28.41 -16.39 -20.74
CA SER A 146 -27.12 -16.78 -21.31
C SER A 146 -26.02 -16.74 -20.25
N VAL A 147 -25.17 -17.77 -20.24
CA VAL A 147 -23.97 -17.84 -19.41
C VAL A 147 -22.80 -17.07 -20.04
N GLU A 148 -22.82 -16.89 -21.37
CA GLU A 148 -21.81 -16.13 -22.13
C GLU A 148 -21.75 -14.66 -21.69
N PHE A 149 -22.87 -14.10 -21.22
CA PHE A 149 -22.91 -12.75 -20.64
C PHE A 149 -21.86 -12.54 -19.54
N VAL A 150 -21.59 -13.58 -18.73
CA VAL A 150 -20.57 -13.51 -17.68
C VAL A 150 -19.17 -13.39 -18.29
N HIS A 151 -18.86 -14.19 -19.30
CA HIS A 151 -17.55 -14.19 -19.95
C HIS A 151 -17.31 -12.93 -20.80
N ASP A 152 -18.35 -12.41 -21.45
CA ASP A 152 -18.23 -11.29 -22.39
C ASP A 152 -18.26 -9.91 -21.70
N TYR A 153 -18.97 -9.78 -20.58
CA TYR A 153 -19.19 -8.48 -19.94
C TYR A 153 -18.74 -8.44 -18.49
N VAL A 154 -19.14 -9.42 -17.68
CA VAL A 154 -18.85 -9.39 -16.23
C VAL A 154 -17.37 -9.64 -15.95
N ALA A 155 -16.78 -10.66 -16.57
CA ALA A 155 -15.39 -11.04 -16.38
C ALA A 155 -14.41 -9.94 -16.83
N PRO A 156 -14.54 -9.32 -18.02
CA PRO A 156 -13.62 -8.26 -18.44
C PRO A 156 -13.66 -7.03 -17.52
N VAL A 157 -14.85 -6.65 -17.02
CA VAL A 157 -15.00 -5.57 -16.05
C VAL A 157 -14.32 -5.94 -14.73
N GLY A 158 -14.54 -7.16 -14.24
CA GLY A 158 -13.86 -7.68 -13.05
C GLY A 158 -12.34 -7.73 -13.21
N TYR A 159 -11.85 -8.15 -14.38
CA TYR A 159 -10.42 -8.20 -14.69
C TYR A 159 -9.80 -6.81 -14.74
N PHE A 160 -10.49 -5.83 -15.32
CA PHE A 160 -10.01 -4.44 -15.33
C PHE A 160 -9.80 -3.91 -13.90
N PHE A 161 -10.81 -4.04 -13.03
CA PHE A 161 -10.70 -3.55 -11.65
C PHE A 161 -9.69 -4.35 -10.82
N GLY A 162 -9.65 -5.68 -10.98
CA GLY A 162 -8.69 -6.54 -10.31
C GLY A 162 -7.25 -6.23 -10.72
N TYR A 163 -7.02 -6.03 -12.01
CA TYR A 163 -5.69 -5.68 -12.52
C TYR A 163 -5.29 -4.24 -12.20
N LEU A 164 -6.23 -3.29 -12.20
CA LEU A 164 -6.01 -1.93 -11.71
C LEU A 164 -5.57 -1.93 -10.24
N LEU A 165 -6.22 -2.73 -9.40
CA LEU A 165 -5.82 -2.88 -8.00
C LEU A 165 -4.41 -3.50 -7.88
N PHE A 166 -4.08 -4.49 -8.70
CA PHE A 166 -2.73 -5.06 -8.78
C PHE A 166 -1.67 -4.03 -9.18
N MET A 167 -1.91 -3.26 -10.26
CA MET A 167 -1.00 -2.20 -10.68
C MET A 167 -0.87 -1.11 -9.62
N TYR A 168 -1.99 -0.75 -8.97
CA TYR A 168 -1.97 0.19 -7.87
C TYR A 168 -1.10 -0.33 -6.71
N ALA A 169 -1.23 -1.61 -6.33
CA ALA A 169 -0.39 -2.24 -5.31
C ALA A 169 1.11 -2.16 -5.63
N ILE A 170 1.50 -2.33 -6.90
CA ILE A 170 2.91 -2.15 -7.33
C ILE A 170 3.32 -0.68 -7.18
N THR A 171 2.51 0.26 -7.66
CA THR A 171 2.85 1.68 -7.59
C THR A 171 2.88 2.24 -6.17
N THR A 172 2.09 1.69 -5.23
CA THR A 172 2.17 2.07 -3.81
C THR A 172 3.47 1.58 -3.17
N ALA A 173 4.10 0.52 -3.68
CA ALA A 173 5.44 0.13 -3.25
C ALA A 173 6.45 1.24 -3.51
N LEU A 174 6.39 1.82 -4.72
CA LEU A 174 7.21 2.98 -5.10
C LEU A 174 6.85 4.21 -4.26
N ALA A 175 5.56 4.46 -4.01
CA ALA A 175 5.12 5.57 -3.16
C ALA A 175 5.71 5.49 -1.75
N THR A 176 5.69 4.31 -1.14
CA THR A 176 6.27 4.07 0.18
C THR A 176 7.79 4.19 0.17
N ALA A 177 8.47 3.68 -0.85
CA ALA A 177 9.92 3.89 -1.00
C ALA A 177 10.29 5.38 -1.06
N MET A 178 9.52 6.19 -1.80
CA MET A 178 9.73 7.63 -1.87
C MET A 178 9.36 8.35 -0.56
N ALA A 179 8.40 7.85 0.21
CA ALA A 179 8.08 8.38 1.54
C ALA A 179 9.24 8.18 2.52
N ILE A 180 9.89 7.01 2.51
CA ILE A 180 11.11 6.75 3.29
C ILE A 180 12.23 7.70 2.84
N PHE A 181 12.44 7.84 1.53
CA PHE A 181 13.48 8.73 1.02
C PHE A 181 13.24 10.19 1.44
N ARG A 182 11.98 10.65 1.41
CA ARG A 182 11.60 11.97 1.93
C ARG A 182 11.99 12.13 3.41
N LEU A 183 11.75 11.10 4.23
CA LEU A 183 12.15 11.10 5.65
C LEU A 183 13.64 11.27 5.84
N THR A 184 14.43 10.48 5.11
CA THR A 184 15.89 10.49 5.25
C THR A 184 16.46 11.84 4.83
N THR A 185 15.88 12.47 3.80
CA THR A 185 16.28 13.82 3.39
C THR A 185 15.86 14.90 4.39
N LEU A 186 14.75 14.72 5.11
CA LEU A 186 14.34 15.62 6.19
C LEU A 186 15.35 15.56 7.34
N ALA A 187 15.65 14.35 7.81
CA ALA A 187 16.62 14.11 8.88
C ALA A 187 18.04 14.64 8.55
N GLU A 188 18.44 14.59 7.27
CA GLU A 188 19.72 15.16 6.82
C GLU A 188 19.77 16.69 6.93
N ARG A 189 18.68 17.38 6.54
CA ARG A 189 18.61 18.85 6.52
C ARG A 189 18.69 19.48 7.91
N GLU A 190 18.19 18.78 8.92
CA GLU A 190 18.16 19.26 10.30
C GLU A 190 19.46 18.98 11.07
N LYS A 191 20.46 18.38 10.41
CA LYS A 191 21.81 18.26 10.95
C LYS A 191 22.43 19.67 10.99
N PRO A 192 22.72 20.27 12.16
CA PRO A 192 23.44 21.53 12.21
C PRO A 192 24.77 21.32 11.52
N ALA A 193 25.16 22.26 10.65
CA ALA A 193 26.51 22.32 10.13
C ALA A 193 27.48 22.15 11.32
N ALA A 194 28.37 21.17 11.24
CA ALA A 194 29.34 20.91 12.29
C ALA A 194 29.98 22.25 12.68
N SER A 195 29.78 22.67 13.93
CA SER A 195 30.46 23.85 14.48
C SER A 195 31.94 23.67 14.17
N PRO A 196 32.61 24.64 13.53
CA PRO A 196 34.05 24.54 13.31
C PRO A 196 34.68 24.30 14.68
N ALA A 197 35.48 23.23 14.78
CA ALA A 197 36.16 22.86 16.00
C ALA A 197 36.80 24.12 16.58
N ALA A 198 36.45 24.45 17.83
CA ALA A 198 37.13 25.48 18.58
C ALA A 198 38.61 25.12 18.54
N SER A 199 39.39 25.93 17.83
CA SER A 199 40.83 25.82 17.77
C SER A 199 41.34 25.82 19.19
N ASP A 200 42.03 24.73 19.52
CA ASP A 200 42.82 24.50 20.71
C ASP A 200 43.82 25.66 20.88
N ASP A 201 43.41 26.69 21.63
CA ASP A 201 44.27 27.79 22.06
C ASP A 201 44.50 27.64 23.58
N SER A 202 45.12 26.52 23.94
CA SER A 202 45.77 26.37 25.24
C SER A 202 47.14 27.03 25.16
N PRO A 203 47.44 28.13 25.87
CA PRO A 203 48.77 28.72 25.85
C PRO A 203 49.79 27.75 26.46
N PRO A 204 51.00 27.64 25.90
CA PRO A 204 51.98 26.68 26.38
C PRO A 204 52.40 27.04 27.81
N ALA A 205 52.25 26.07 28.71
CA ALA A 205 52.93 26.08 29.98
C ALA A 205 54.45 26.05 29.73
N GLY A 206 55.18 27.06 30.23
CA GLY A 206 56.63 27.07 30.09
C GLY A 206 57.33 28.26 30.75
N ASN A 207 57.73 28.04 32.00
CA ASN A 207 58.84 28.61 32.80
C ASN A 207 59.07 30.13 32.86
#